data_AF-A0A9D5HBH2-F1
#
_entry.id   AF-A0A9D5HBH2-F1
#
_cell.length_a   1.000
_cell.length_b   1.000
_cell.length_c   1.000
_cell.angle_alpha   90.00
_cell.angle_beta   90.00
_cell.angle_gamma   90.00
#
_symmetry.space_group_name_H-M   'P 1'
#
loop_
_entity.id
_entity.type
_entity.pdbx_description
1 polymer ?
#
loop_
_entity_poly.entity_id
_entity_poly.type
_entity_poly.pdbx_seq_one_letter_code
_entity_poly.pdbx_strand_id
1 'polypeptide(L)'
;MYKNLKHWTLSRNLKSHHKQIWRKQSADQTQGGLLWDEKKRGTEAVEKLKESGFSDVVFHQLDVADTSSIASLADFIKTQFGKLDILVNNAAVSGIIVDLQHLDSPTKEKYGGGVLVFSKIVNTAVQDYKKAEECLDINYYGTKKVIDSLIPLLQLSHLPRIVNVSSMLGKLQNIPSESIKREFSDVDNLTEEKK
;
A
#
# COMPACT_ATOMS: atom_id res chain seq x y z
N MET A 1 -33.04 3.58 6.89
CA MET A 1 -32.29 2.37 7.32
C MET A 1 -31.21 2.02 6.30
N TYR A 2 -30.36 2.99 5.92
CA TYR A 2 -29.23 2.81 4.99
C TYR A 2 -28.07 3.67 5.50
N LYS A 3 -27.06 3.05 6.10
CA LYS A 3 -25.76 3.67 6.41
C LYS A 3 -24.68 2.61 6.16
N ASN A 4 -23.56 3.06 5.59
CA ASN A 4 -22.32 2.34 5.30
C ASN A 4 -22.11 1.89 3.83
N LEU A 5 -22.16 2.84 2.90
CA LEU A 5 -21.30 2.80 1.71
C LEU A 5 -20.05 3.64 2.00
N LYS A 6 -18.98 2.99 2.46
CA LYS A 6 -17.62 3.55 2.38
C LYS A 6 -17.04 3.08 1.04
N HIS A 7 -16.82 4.03 0.14
CA HIS A 7 -16.27 3.90 -1.21
C HIS A 7 -15.41 2.64 -1.47
N TRP A 8 -15.97 1.70 -2.23
CA TRP A 8 -15.23 0.66 -2.95
C TRP A 8 -15.20 1.10 -4.41
N THR A 9 -14.03 1.39 -4.97
CA THR A 9 -13.91 1.64 -6.41
C THR A 9 -13.91 0.28 -7.11
N LEU A 10 -15.10 -0.13 -7.54
CA LEU A 10 -15.30 -1.29 -8.40
C LEU A 10 -14.88 -0.91 -9.83
N SER A 11 -13.81 -1.51 -10.36
CA SER A 11 -13.63 -1.57 -11.81
C SER A 11 -14.36 -2.79 -12.33
N ARG A 12 -15.63 -2.60 -12.76
CA ARG A 12 -16.32 -3.58 -13.62
C ARG A 12 -15.60 -3.62 -14.97
N ASN A 13 -14.94 -4.72 -15.32
CA ASN A 13 -15.24 -5.44 -16.57
C ASN A 13 -14.39 -6.70 -16.84
N LEU A 14 -15.11 -7.67 -17.44
CA LEU A 14 -14.69 -8.67 -18.43
C LEU A 14 -13.84 -9.88 -18.01
N LYS A 15 -14.57 -11.00 -17.86
CA LYS A 15 -14.23 -12.38 -18.30
C LYS A 15 -12.76 -12.58 -18.68
N SER A 16 -11.93 -12.85 -17.69
CA SER A 16 -10.61 -13.45 -17.89
C SER A 16 -10.21 -14.15 -16.61
N HIS A 17 -9.65 -15.34 -16.74
CA HIS A 17 -9.27 -16.25 -15.66
C HIS A 17 -8.07 -15.72 -14.83
N HIS A 18 -7.98 -14.41 -14.59
CA HIS A 18 -6.91 -13.81 -13.82
C HIS A 18 -7.23 -13.95 -12.32
N LYS A 19 -6.50 -14.86 -11.67
CA LYS A 19 -6.50 -15.00 -10.21
C LYS A 19 -5.87 -13.73 -9.62
N GLN A 20 -6.66 -12.94 -8.88
CA GLN A 20 -6.20 -11.70 -8.26
C GLN A 20 -5.90 -11.95 -6.78
N ILE A 21 -4.65 -11.75 -6.37
CA ILE A 21 -4.25 -11.77 -4.96
C ILE A 21 -4.51 -10.37 -4.39
N TRP A 22 -5.35 -10.29 -3.36
CA TRP A 22 -5.71 -9.03 -2.70
C TRP A 22 -5.04 -8.92 -1.33
N ARG A 23 -4.47 -7.75 -1.03
CA ARG A 23 -3.88 -7.37 0.27
C ARG A 23 -4.55 -6.11 0.84
N LYS A 24 -4.63 -6.02 2.17
CA LYS A 24 -4.95 -4.79 2.92
C LYS A 24 -3.70 -4.21 3.61
N GLN A 25 -3.65 -2.87 3.68
CA GLN A 25 -2.61 -2.03 4.31
C GLN A 25 -2.27 -2.42 5.75
N SER A 26 -0.97 -2.38 6.04
CA SER A 26 -0.40 -2.34 7.40
C SER A 26 -0.96 -1.11 8.12
N ALA A 27 -1.45 -1.32 9.34
CA ALA A 27 -2.09 -0.28 10.13
C ALA A 27 -1.04 0.56 10.86
N ASP A 28 -1.26 1.87 10.89
CA ASP A 28 -0.58 2.81 11.77
C ASP A 28 -0.56 2.24 13.20
N GLN A 29 0.63 2.11 13.79
CA GLN A 29 0.76 1.83 15.23
C GLN A 29 0.31 3.07 16.01
N THR A 30 -0.98 3.19 16.28
CA THR A 30 -1.46 4.08 17.34
C THR A 30 -1.10 3.48 18.70
N GLN A 31 -0.35 4.24 19.51
CA GLN A 31 -0.10 3.93 20.92
C GLN A 31 -1.43 3.61 21.63
N GLY A 32 -1.54 2.38 22.15
CA GLY A 32 -2.68 1.96 22.97
C GLY A 32 -3.18 0.54 22.67
N GLY A 33 -2.44 -0.47 23.13
CA GLY A 33 -3.04 -1.66 23.78
C GLY A 33 -4.09 -2.52 23.04
N LEU A 34 -4.03 -2.68 21.72
CA LEU A 34 -4.73 -3.76 21.01
C LEU A 34 -3.75 -4.44 20.06
N LEU A 35 -3.35 -5.68 20.37
CA LEU A 35 -2.59 -6.53 19.45
C LEU A 35 -3.54 -6.93 18.31
N TRP A 36 -3.45 -6.25 17.18
CA TRP A 36 -4.28 -6.51 16.00
C TRP A 36 -3.75 -7.75 15.26
N ASP A 37 -4.51 -8.85 15.21
CA ASP A 37 -4.13 -10.07 14.49
C ASP A 37 -4.37 -9.91 12.97
N GLU A 38 -3.29 -9.79 12.20
CA GLU A 38 -3.32 -9.66 10.74
C GLU A 38 -3.83 -10.90 10.03
N LYS A 39 -3.52 -12.10 10.55
CA LYS A 39 -3.96 -13.37 9.97
C LYS A 39 -5.47 -13.51 10.07
N LYS A 40 -6.04 -13.18 11.23
CA LYS A 40 -7.50 -13.16 11.42
C LYS A 40 -8.18 -12.23 10.43
N ARG A 41 -7.69 -10.99 10.30
CA ARG A 41 -8.24 -10.00 9.36
C ARG A 41 -8.14 -10.44 7.91
N GLY A 42 -7.04 -11.09 7.54
CA GLY A 42 -6.84 -11.65 6.20
C GLY A 42 -7.91 -12.68 5.84
N THR A 43 -8.13 -13.64 6.74
CA THR A 43 -9.16 -14.69 6.56
C THR A 43 -10.57 -14.10 6.50
N GLU A 44 -10.92 -13.21 7.43
CA GLU A 44 -12.23 -12.53 7.43
C GLU A 44 -12.48 -11.71 6.15
N ALA A 45 -11.44 -11.11 5.57
CA ALA A 45 -11.56 -10.39 4.31
C ALA A 45 -11.86 -11.33 3.14
N VAL A 46 -11.22 -12.50 3.10
CA VAL A 46 -11.51 -13.53 2.09
C VAL A 46 -12.94 -14.06 2.23
N GLU A 47 -13.41 -14.31 3.46
CA GLU A 47 -14.79 -14.76 3.70
C GLU A 47 -15.81 -13.75 3.15
N LYS A 48 -15.64 -12.46 3.44
CA LYS A 48 -16.51 -11.39 2.92
C LYS A 48 -16.49 -11.29 1.40
N LEU A 49 -15.33 -11.52 0.78
CA LEU A 49 -15.22 -11.54 -0.68
C LEU A 49 -15.95 -12.74 -1.28
N LYS A 50 -15.84 -13.92 -0.66
CA LYS A 50 -16.57 -15.12 -1.06
C LYS A 50 -18.08 -14.95 -0.91
N GLU A 51 -18.54 -14.36 0.19
CA GLU A 51 -19.95 -13.98 0.39
C GLU A 51 -20.45 -13.00 -0.69
N SER A 52 -19.56 -12.14 -1.20
CA SER A 52 -19.85 -11.20 -2.29
C SER A 52 -19.77 -11.84 -3.69
N GLY A 53 -19.59 -13.16 -3.79
CA GLY A 53 -19.57 -13.91 -5.04
C GLY A 53 -18.17 -14.12 -5.66
N PHE A 54 -17.09 -13.77 -4.97
CA PHE A 54 -15.72 -14.02 -5.44
C PHE A 54 -15.17 -15.31 -4.84
N SER A 55 -15.31 -16.43 -5.56
CA SER A 55 -14.82 -17.75 -5.10
C SER A 55 -13.31 -17.90 -5.14
N ASP A 56 -12.65 -17.27 -6.12
CA ASP A 56 -11.25 -17.51 -6.47
C ASP A 56 -10.30 -16.57 -5.71
N VAL A 57 -10.50 -16.47 -4.40
CA VAL A 57 -9.71 -15.60 -3.50
C VAL A 57 -9.03 -16.45 -2.43
N VAL A 58 -7.73 -16.24 -2.28
CA VAL A 58 -6.89 -16.90 -1.27
C VAL A 58 -6.11 -15.84 -0.49
N PHE A 59 -5.97 -16.07 0.81
CA PHE A 59 -5.15 -15.25 1.68
C PHE A 59 -3.76 -15.87 1.81
N HIS A 60 -2.73 -15.02 1.71
CA HIS A 60 -1.37 -15.33 2.14
C HIS A 60 -0.84 -14.14 2.93
N GLN A 61 -0.20 -14.38 4.06
CA GLN A 61 0.41 -13.31 4.84
C GLN A 61 1.61 -12.73 4.08
N LEU A 62 1.78 -11.41 4.13
CA LEU A 62 2.92 -10.72 3.55
C LEU A 62 3.24 -9.49 4.40
N ASP A 63 4.41 -9.48 5.02
CA ASP A 63 5.08 -8.28 5.46
C ASP A 63 6.11 -7.87 4.38
N VAL A 64 6.04 -6.63 3.90
CA VAL A 64 6.99 -6.14 2.87
C VAL A 64 8.35 -5.76 3.46
N ALA A 65 8.43 -5.56 4.77
CA ALA A 65 9.69 -5.27 5.45
C ALA A 65 10.50 -6.55 5.74
N ASP A 66 9.83 -7.71 5.82
CA ASP A 66 10.44 -9.01 6.11
C ASP A 66 10.73 -9.82 4.84
N THR A 67 12.01 -10.03 4.54
CA THR A 67 12.46 -10.81 3.39
C THR A 67 12.01 -12.27 3.43
N SER A 68 11.85 -12.86 4.62
CA SER A 68 11.39 -14.25 4.76
C SER A 68 9.90 -14.37 4.42
N SER A 69 9.10 -13.38 4.82
CA SER A 69 7.70 -13.27 4.45
C SER A 69 7.53 -13.13 2.93
N ILE A 70 8.36 -12.31 2.29
CA ILE A 70 8.38 -12.14 0.82
C ILE A 70 8.73 -13.44 0.11
N ALA A 71 9.79 -14.13 0.54
CA ALA A 71 10.22 -15.39 -0.05
C ALA A 71 9.12 -16.47 0.07
N SER A 72 8.49 -16.56 1.24
CA SER A 72 7.36 -17.46 1.48
C SER A 72 6.19 -17.20 0.51
N LEU A 73 5.87 -15.92 0.24
CA LEU A 73 4.86 -15.58 -0.77
C LEU A 73 5.27 -16.03 -2.18
N ALA A 74 6.53 -15.82 -2.57
CA ALA A 74 7.02 -16.22 -3.89
C ALA A 74 6.90 -17.75 -4.07
N ASP A 75 7.33 -18.52 -3.07
CA ASP A 75 7.21 -19.99 -3.08
C ASP A 75 5.75 -20.45 -3.11
N PHE A 76 4.88 -19.77 -2.36
CA PHE A 76 3.45 -20.05 -2.38
C PHE A 76 2.85 -19.82 -3.77
N ILE A 77 3.11 -18.68 -4.41
CA ILE A 77 2.60 -18.38 -5.75
C ILE A 77 3.14 -19.38 -6.77
N LYS A 78 4.44 -19.69 -6.71
CA LYS A 78 5.08 -20.68 -7.57
C LYS A 78 4.42 -22.05 -7.45
N THR A 79 4.20 -22.51 -6.22
CA THR A 79 3.63 -23.84 -5.95
C THR A 79 2.17 -23.94 -6.33
N GLN A 80 1.36 -22.92 -6.01
CA GLN A 80 -0.09 -22.97 -6.19
C GLN A 80 -0.54 -22.55 -7.60
N PHE A 81 0.22 -21.66 -8.25
CA PHE A 81 -0.21 -21.02 -9.50
C PHE A 81 0.82 -21.14 -10.62
N GLY A 82 2.09 -21.38 -10.31
CA GLY A 82 3.18 -21.54 -11.28
C GLY A 82 3.67 -20.22 -11.91
N LYS A 83 2.92 -19.13 -11.80
CA LYS A 83 3.25 -17.81 -12.37
C LYS A 83 2.50 -16.68 -11.66
N LEU A 84 2.86 -15.43 -11.96
CA LEU A 84 2.14 -14.23 -11.54
C LEU A 84 1.83 -13.35 -12.75
N ASP A 85 0.57 -12.95 -12.96
CA ASP A 85 0.22 -12.05 -14.07
C ASP A 85 0.24 -10.56 -13.65
N ILE A 86 -0.22 -10.24 -12.44
CA ILE A 86 -0.36 -8.86 -11.96
C ILE A 86 0.14 -8.75 -10.52
N LEU A 87 1.03 -7.80 -10.27
CA LEU A 87 1.44 -7.36 -8.93
C LEU A 87 0.90 -5.95 -8.65
N VAL A 88 0.20 -5.77 -7.54
CA VAL A 88 -0.28 -4.46 -7.07
C VAL A 88 0.40 -4.12 -5.75
N ASN A 89 1.33 -3.16 -5.78
CA ASN A 89 2.03 -2.68 -4.60
C ASN A 89 1.21 -1.56 -3.95
N ASN A 90 0.43 -1.93 -2.93
CA ASN A 90 -0.48 -1.03 -2.19
C ASN A 90 -0.11 -0.87 -0.71
N ALA A 91 0.82 -1.68 -0.20
CA ALA A 91 1.26 -1.56 1.20
C ALA A 91 1.97 -0.23 1.41
N ALA A 92 1.49 0.57 2.37
CA ALA A 92 2.09 1.86 2.68
C ALA A 92 1.78 2.32 4.12
N VAL A 93 2.68 3.11 4.69
CA VAL A 93 2.49 3.90 5.92
C VAL A 93 2.75 5.38 5.64
N SER A 94 2.24 6.26 6.51
CA SER A 94 2.27 7.72 6.29
C SER A 94 3.61 8.38 6.64
N GLY A 95 4.39 7.76 7.54
CA GLY A 95 5.65 8.28 8.05
C GLY A 95 5.53 9.50 8.97
N ILE A 96 4.33 9.81 9.44
CA ILE A 96 4.04 10.92 10.34
C ILE A 96 3.34 10.42 11.59
N ILE A 97 3.47 11.17 12.69
CA ILE A 97 2.65 10.97 13.88
C ILE A 97 1.58 12.05 13.88
N VAL A 98 0.32 11.64 13.92
CA VAL A 98 -0.81 12.56 14.01
C VAL A 98 -1.39 12.46 15.40
N ASP A 99 -1.43 13.59 16.12
CA ASP A 99 -2.22 13.67 17.35
C ASP A 99 -3.70 13.78 16.98
N LEU A 100 -4.36 12.64 16.92
CA LEU A 100 -5.77 12.54 16.61
C LEU A 100 -6.66 13.12 17.72
N GLN A 101 -6.16 13.33 18.93
CA GLN A 101 -6.94 13.84 20.06
C GLN A 101 -7.18 15.34 19.98
N HIS A 102 -6.31 16.07 19.25
CA HIS A 102 -6.44 17.50 18.98
C HIS A 102 -7.07 17.80 17.61
N LEU A 103 -7.46 16.78 16.84
CA LEU A 103 -8.29 16.97 15.65
C LEU A 103 -9.75 17.10 16.09
N ASP A 104 -10.19 18.34 16.37
CA ASP A 104 -11.60 18.64 16.60
C ASP A 104 -12.49 17.97 15.54
N SER A 105 -13.50 17.23 16.01
CA SER A 105 -14.45 16.51 15.17
C SER A 105 -14.99 17.42 14.05
N PRO A 106 -15.17 16.88 12.82
CA PRO A 106 -15.46 17.70 11.65
C PRO A 106 -16.78 18.44 11.84
N THR A 107 -16.74 19.76 11.63
CA THR A 107 -17.87 20.51 11.11
C THR A 107 -18.32 19.80 9.83
N LYS A 108 -19.26 18.87 10.00
CA LYS A 108 -20.10 18.39 8.91
C LYS A 108 -20.71 19.63 8.27
N GLU A 109 -20.82 19.61 6.95
CA GLU A 109 -21.47 20.64 6.13
C GLU A 109 -20.59 21.85 5.78
N LYS A 110 -19.80 21.75 4.69
CA LYS A 110 -20.07 22.60 3.50
C LYS A 110 -19.17 22.39 2.28
N TYR A 111 -18.02 21.73 2.37
CA TYR A 111 -17.14 21.51 1.20
C TYR A 111 -16.43 20.16 1.30
N GLY A 112 -16.24 19.47 0.16
CA GLY A 112 -15.77 18.08 0.05
C GLY A 112 -14.73 17.66 1.09
N GLY A 113 -15.16 16.86 2.07
CA GLY A 113 -14.49 16.64 3.35
C GLY A 113 -13.12 15.97 3.34
N GLY A 114 -12.53 15.64 2.19
CA GLY A 114 -11.18 15.07 2.11
C GLY A 114 -10.07 16.12 2.22
N VAL A 115 -10.23 17.29 1.59
CA VAL A 115 -9.15 18.28 1.43
C VAL A 115 -8.88 19.05 2.73
N LEU A 116 -9.93 19.43 3.47
CA LEU A 116 -9.79 20.14 4.75
C LEU A 116 -9.21 19.25 5.86
N VAL A 117 -9.60 17.97 5.89
CA VAL A 117 -9.03 16.99 6.83
C VAL A 117 -7.56 16.78 6.53
N PHE A 118 -7.20 16.66 5.25
CA PHE A 118 -5.81 16.53 4.83
C PHE A 118 -4.97 17.75 5.24
N SER A 119 -5.44 18.98 4.99
CA SER A 119 -4.72 20.21 5.36
C SER A 119 -4.51 20.33 6.87
N LYS A 120 -5.48 19.92 7.70
CA LYS A 120 -5.31 19.92 9.16
C LYS A 120 -4.27 18.87 9.58
N ILE A 121 -4.37 17.66 9.06
CA ILE A 121 -3.44 16.56 9.38
C ILE A 121 -1.99 16.96 9.08
N VAL A 122 -1.71 17.51 7.89
CA VAL A 122 -0.33 17.90 7.55
C VAL A 122 0.22 19.03 8.42
N ASN A 123 -0.64 19.93 8.90
CA ASN A 123 -0.24 21.06 9.75
C ASN A 123 -0.04 20.65 11.21
N THR A 124 -0.66 19.56 11.66
CA THR A 124 -0.53 19.03 13.03
C THR A 124 0.36 17.80 13.10
N ALA A 125 0.88 17.32 11.96
CA ALA A 125 1.74 16.16 11.88
C ALA A 125 3.09 16.43 12.53
N VAL A 126 3.50 15.55 13.44
CA VAL A 126 4.86 15.51 13.95
C VAL A 126 5.68 14.60 13.02
N GLN A 127 6.77 15.15 12.52
CA GLN A 127 7.76 14.39 11.74
C GLN A 127 8.77 13.79 12.73
N ASP A 128 8.71 12.47 12.88
CA ASP A 128 9.65 11.70 13.67
C ASP A 128 10.59 10.93 12.73
N TYR A 129 11.88 10.93 13.04
CA TYR A 129 12.89 10.29 12.20
C TYR A 129 12.62 8.79 12.02
N LYS A 130 12.22 8.08 13.09
CA LYS A 130 11.96 6.63 13.01
C LYS A 130 10.73 6.35 12.16
N LYS A 131 9.70 7.21 12.23
CA LYS A 131 8.54 7.10 11.34
C LYS A 131 8.89 7.39 9.88
N ALA A 132 9.78 8.35 9.62
CA ALA A 132 10.27 8.60 8.27
C ALA A 132 11.06 7.39 7.72
N GLU A 133 11.93 6.78 8.54
CA GLU A 133 12.68 5.57 8.20
C GLU A 133 11.74 4.39 7.92
N GLU A 134 10.78 4.10 8.81
CA GLU A 134 9.75 3.07 8.63
C GLU A 134 8.96 3.28 7.32
N CYS A 135 8.64 4.54 6.98
CA CYS A 135 7.96 4.89 5.75
C CYS A 135 8.78 4.55 4.50
N LEU A 136 10.09 4.84 4.51
CA LEU A 136 10.97 4.48 3.40
C LEU A 136 11.16 2.97 3.30
N ASP A 137 11.31 2.29 4.44
CA ASP A 137 11.47 0.84 4.51
C ASP A 137 10.26 0.09 3.97
N ILE A 138 9.04 0.57 4.23
CA ILE A 138 7.81 -0.07 3.75
C ILE A 138 7.48 0.38 2.34
N ASN A 139 7.37 1.69 2.10
CA ASN A 139 6.75 2.22 0.88
C ASN A 139 7.69 2.08 -0.32
N TYR A 140 9.00 2.23 -0.11
CA TYR A 140 10.01 2.17 -1.17
C TYR A 140 10.78 0.85 -1.16
N TYR A 141 11.57 0.59 -0.11
CA TYR A 141 12.46 -0.59 -0.09
C TYR A 141 11.67 -1.90 -0.03
N GLY A 142 10.60 -1.96 0.74
CA GLY A 142 9.72 -3.13 0.83
C GLY A 142 9.04 -3.43 -0.50
N THR A 143 8.48 -2.40 -1.14
CA THR A 143 7.95 -2.49 -2.51
C THR A 143 9.00 -3.03 -3.49
N LYS A 144 10.23 -2.49 -3.47
CA LYS A 144 11.33 -2.93 -4.33
C LYS A 144 11.66 -4.41 -4.08
N LYS A 145 11.84 -4.83 -2.83
CA LYS A 145 12.13 -6.23 -2.46
C LYS A 145 11.05 -7.19 -2.95
N VAL A 146 9.77 -6.81 -2.83
CA VAL A 146 8.64 -7.62 -3.32
C VAL A 146 8.69 -7.75 -4.83
N ILE A 147 8.92 -6.64 -5.55
CA ILE A 147 9.09 -6.66 -7.01
C ILE A 147 10.23 -7.59 -7.39
N ASP A 148 11.43 -7.36 -6.83
CA ASP A 148 12.64 -8.12 -7.14
C ASP A 148 12.42 -9.63 -6.91
N SER A 149 11.76 -10.01 -5.81
CA SER A 149 11.46 -11.41 -5.51
C SER A 149 10.40 -12.05 -6.42
N LEU A 150 9.51 -11.27 -7.01
CA LEU A 150 8.39 -11.77 -7.83
C LEU A 150 8.62 -11.61 -9.34
N ILE A 151 9.65 -10.88 -9.76
CA ILE A 151 10.06 -10.76 -11.18
C ILE A 151 10.15 -12.13 -11.87
N PRO A 152 10.80 -13.17 -11.30
CA PRO A 152 10.90 -14.47 -11.97
C PRO A 152 9.53 -15.09 -12.28
N LEU A 153 8.52 -14.87 -11.42
CA LEU A 153 7.16 -15.39 -11.61
C LEU A 153 6.35 -14.53 -12.58
N LEU A 154 6.60 -13.22 -12.59
CA LEU A 154 6.01 -12.28 -13.56
C LEU A 154 6.49 -12.59 -14.99
N GLN A 155 7.77 -12.91 -15.17
CA GLN A 155 8.35 -13.27 -16.47
C GLN A 155 7.73 -14.53 -17.09
N LEU A 156 7.05 -15.37 -16.30
CA LEU A 156 6.30 -16.54 -16.79
C LEU A 156 4.90 -16.18 -17.32
N SER A 157 4.44 -14.94 -17.12
CA SER A 157 3.18 -14.45 -17.69
C SER A 157 3.36 -13.98 -19.13
N HIS A 158 2.32 -14.12 -19.96
CA HIS A 158 2.29 -13.55 -21.30
C HIS A 158 2.10 -12.02 -21.29
N LEU A 159 1.54 -11.46 -20.22
CA LEU A 159 1.23 -10.03 -20.08
C LEU A 159 1.48 -9.55 -18.64
N PRO A 160 2.73 -9.57 -18.16
CA PRO A 160 3.04 -9.17 -16.79
C PRO A 160 2.74 -7.69 -16.56
N ARG A 161 2.11 -7.37 -15.43
CA ARG A 161 1.89 -5.98 -15.00
C ARG A 161 2.29 -5.74 -13.55
N ILE A 162 3.00 -4.64 -13.31
CA ILE A 162 3.27 -4.11 -11.98
C ILE A 162 2.55 -2.77 -11.85
N VAL A 163 1.75 -2.61 -10.80
CA VAL A 163 1.05 -1.37 -10.49
C VAL A 163 1.51 -0.89 -9.11
N ASN A 164 2.20 0.25 -9.06
CA ASN A 164 2.58 0.90 -7.82
C ASN A 164 1.54 1.96 -7.46
N VAL A 165 0.89 1.80 -6.31
CA VAL A 165 -0.06 2.78 -5.79
C VAL A 165 0.73 3.91 -5.12
N SER A 166 0.69 5.10 -5.71
CA SER A 166 1.40 6.29 -5.21
C SER A 166 0.43 7.37 -4.72
N SER A 167 0.97 8.53 -4.35
CA SER A 167 0.22 9.69 -3.83
C SER A 167 0.54 10.96 -4.60
N MET A 168 -0.42 11.89 -4.63
CA MET A 168 -0.20 13.25 -5.15
C MET A 168 0.91 14.01 -4.41
N LEU A 169 1.26 13.59 -3.20
CA LEU A 169 2.36 14.17 -2.43
C LEU A 169 3.74 13.79 -2.97
N GLY A 170 3.85 12.70 -3.74
CA GLY A 170 5.12 12.26 -4.34
C GLY A 170 5.58 13.09 -5.54
N LYS A 171 4.90 14.18 -5.90
CA LYS A 171 5.32 15.05 -7.00
C LYS A 171 6.60 15.80 -6.64
N LEU A 172 7.53 15.90 -7.60
CA LEU A 172 8.79 16.65 -7.44
C LEU A 172 8.56 18.09 -6.96
N GLN A 173 7.51 18.76 -7.41
CA GLN A 173 7.16 20.13 -6.98
C GLN A 173 6.97 20.27 -5.46
N ASN A 174 6.67 19.18 -4.75
CA ASN A 174 6.48 19.17 -3.31
C ASN A 174 7.79 18.98 -2.52
N ILE A 175 8.91 18.68 -3.19
CA ILE A 175 10.21 18.55 -2.55
C ILE A 175 10.75 19.98 -2.29
N PRO A 176 11.02 20.36 -1.02
CA PRO A 176 11.46 21.73 -0.71
C PRO A 176 12.85 22.06 -1.28
N SER A 177 13.75 21.07 -1.30
CA SER A 177 15.13 21.26 -1.74
C SER A 177 15.25 21.34 -3.27
N GLU A 178 15.72 22.49 -3.78
CA GLU A 178 15.99 22.69 -5.21
C GLU A 178 17.09 21.78 -5.75
N SER A 179 18.14 21.51 -4.96
CA SER A 179 19.21 20.61 -5.38
C SER A 179 18.69 19.19 -5.58
N ILE A 180 17.89 18.70 -4.63
CA ILE A 180 17.26 17.37 -4.70
C ILE A 180 16.26 17.31 -5.85
N LYS A 181 15.47 18.37 -6.09
CA LYS A 181 14.56 18.43 -7.25
C LYS A 181 15.31 18.33 -8.58
N ARG A 182 16.43 19.05 -8.72
CA ARG A 182 17.25 18.99 -9.93
C ARG A 182 17.79 17.59 -10.13
N GLU A 183 18.30 16.97 -9.08
CA GLU A 183 18.79 15.59 -9.11
C GLU A 183 17.72 14.59 -9.56
N PHE A 184 16.54 14.61 -8.93
CA PHE A 184 15.43 13.71 -9.34
C PHE A 184 14.80 14.05 -10.70
N SER A 185 15.08 15.24 -11.26
CA SER A 185 14.61 15.61 -12.60
C SER A 185 15.56 15.11 -13.70
N ASP A 186 16.79 14.76 -13.36
CA ASP A 186 17.81 14.29 -14.29
C ASP A 186 17.74 12.77 -14.44
N VAL A 187 16.65 12.31 -15.09
CA VAL A 187 16.30 10.87 -15.19
C VAL A 187 17.41 10.03 -15.81
N ASP A 188 18.19 10.60 -16.73
CA ASP A 188 19.25 9.89 -17.46
C ASP A 188 20.48 9.61 -16.58
N ASN A 189 20.63 10.33 -15.46
CA ASN A 189 21.79 10.22 -14.56
C ASN A 189 21.43 9.70 -13.15
N LEU A 190 20.19 9.28 -12.92
CA LEU A 190 19.78 8.71 -11.64
C LEU A 190 20.43 7.34 -11.39
N THR A 191 21.00 7.16 -10.20
CA THR A 191 21.62 5.90 -9.75
C THR A 191 21.15 5.53 -8.34
N GLU A 192 21.20 4.24 -8.01
CA GLU A 192 20.88 3.73 -6.66
C GLU A 192 22.07 3.83 -5.67
N GLU A 193 23.22 4.35 -6.10
CA GLU A 193 24.49 4.25 -5.37
C GLU A 193 24.66 5.26 -4.23
N LYS A 194 23.85 6.33 -4.20
CA LYS A 194 23.86 7.31 -3.11
C LYS A 194 23.00 6.79 -1.95
N LYS A 195 23.60 5.96 -1.09
CA LYS A 195 23.05 5.60 0.23
C LYS A 195 23.68 6.43 1.34
#